data_AF-A0AA95G6B7-F1
#
_entry.id   AF-A0AA95G6B7-F1
#
_cell.length_a   1.000
_cell.length_b   1.000
_cell.length_c   1.000
_cell.angle_alpha   90.00
_cell.angle_beta   90.00
_cell.angle_gamma   90.00
#
_symmetry.space_group_name_H-M   'P 1'
#
loop_
_entity.id
_entity.type
_entity.pdbx_description
1 polymer ?
#
loop_
_entity_poly.entity_id
_entity_poly.type
_entity_poly.pdbx_seq_one_letter_code
_entity_poly.pdbx_strand_id
1 'polypeptide(L)'
;MFKNFYIFSLLILTANVASAQSASNSDEYYINFCEKNSNQEKFLANIGKEILSNEQKRVEFISGLAKKKYPSCIEILTEYIKKIISEKEYKPKAGEQSILSLALVAKIPEATKMIELEIDKGYLSSWIDVLKETNEQGYILSLKSWIKRVGKEIREKDNTKLLNVSEYGKAQLGKEIKYPDMVRIWTPILMGRYLTEMISRKEKLTESEFNDLNIIFAASTTSYRETFLDQIIKIVENNPKVWISSFRCEEPWVEFRLFPIMKALGKKDGYIKREIIWLAKYHQDPKLRSLASATLDSVVSEKLEKTEKTKNIQKK
;
A
#
# COMPACT_ATOMS: atom_id res chain seq x y z
N MET A 1 12.82 5.61 24.98
CA MET A 1 13.61 4.74 24.06
C MET A 1 13.31 5.03 22.59
N PHE A 2 13.35 6.31 22.14
CA PHE A 2 13.01 6.69 20.76
C PHE A 2 13.90 7.84 20.24
N LYS A 3 15.22 7.77 20.45
CA LYS A 3 16.15 8.81 19.94
C LYS A 3 17.12 8.35 18.84
N ASN A 4 17.22 7.04 18.56
CA ASN A 4 18.18 6.54 17.56
C ASN A 4 17.57 6.27 16.17
N PHE A 5 16.27 6.54 15.97
CA PHE A 5 15.59 6.25 14.70
C PHE A 5 15.80 7.35 13.64
N TYR A 6 16.10 8.59 14.05
CA TYR A 6 16.21 9.72 13.12
C TYR A 6 17.61 9.93 12.52
N ILE A 7 18.62 9.17 12.97
CA ILE A 7 20.01 9.37 12.53
C ILE A 7 20.32 8.56 11.25
N PHE A 8 19.55 7.51 10.94
CA PHE A 8 19.84 6.65 9.78
C PHE A 8 19.46 7.27 8.43
N SER A 9 18.44 8.13 8.36
CA SER A 9 18.06 8.82 7.12
C SER A 9 18.98 9.99 6.77
N LEU A 10 19.78 10.50 7.72
CA LEU A 10 20.66 11.66 7.49
C LEU A 10 22.07 11.27 6.99
N LEU A 11 22.43 9.98 7.01
CA LEU A 11 23.79 9.51 6.70
C LEU A 11 24.06 9.25 5.20
N ILE A 12 23.08 9.49 4.32
CA ILE A 12 23.22 9.24 2.88
C ILE A 12 24.01 10.36 2.15
N LEU A 13 24.29 11.52 2.77
CA LEU A 13 24.66 12.72 1.98
C LEU A 13 26.03 13.39 2.22
N THR A 14 26.93 12.91 3.07
CA THR A 14 28.26 13.56 3.19
C THR A 14 29.40 12.57 3.31
N ALA A 15 29.98 12.20 2.16
CA ALA A 15 31.30 11.59 2.11
C ALA A 15 32.15 12.39 1.10
N ASN A 16 33.08 13.23 1.60
CA ASN A 16 34.23 13.65 0.81
C ASN A 16 35.49 13.87 1.67
N VAL A 17 36.49 13.03 1.33
CA VAL A 17 37.96 13.17 1.32
C VAL A 17 38.72 13.53 2.61
N ALA A 18 39.49 12.57 3.15
CA ALA A 18 40.98 12.56 3.13
C ALA A 18 41.60 11.32 3.82
N SER A 19 42.83 10.98 3.41
CA SER A 19 43.80 10.01 3.97
C SER A 19 43.81 8.58 3.41
N ALA A 20 44.80 8.30 2.54
CA ALA A 20 45.04 6.99 1.91
C ALA A 20 45.91 6.04 2.75
N GLN A 21 46.69 6.53 3.73
CA GLN A 21 47.57 5.69 4.56
C GLN A 21 46.85 5.13 5.81
N SER A 22 45.89 5.87 6.38
CA SER A 22 45.04 5.38 7.47
C SER A 22 43.90 4.48 6.96
N ALA A 23 43.58 4.54 5.66
CA ALA A 23 42.54 3.74 5.04
C ALA A 23 42.90 2.25 4.96
N SER A 24 44.17 1.90 4.67
CA SER A 24 44.59 0.50 4.47
C SER A 24 44.50 -0.35 5.75
N ASN A 25 44.97 0.19 6.88
CA ASN A 25 44.90 -0.51 8.17
C ASN A 25 43.45 -0.59 8.69
N SER A 26 42.59 0.36 8.32
CA SER A 26 41.17 0.31 8.66
C SER A 26 40.43 -0.77 7.86
N ASP A 27 40.72 -0.91 6.56
CA ASP A 27 40.08 -1.91 5.70
C ASP A 27 40.47 -3.33 6.16
N GLU A 28 41.73 -3.55 6.55
CA GLU A 28 42.22 -4.84 7.08
C GLU A 28 41.51 -5.25 8.39
N TYR A 29 41.23 -4.29 9.28
CA TYR A 29 40.44 -4.55 10.49
C TYR A 29 39.04 -5.09 10.17
N TYR A 30 38.33 -4.46 9.22
CA TYR A 30 36.97 -4.89 8.86
C TYR A 30 36.97 -6.21 8.09
N ILE A 31 37.95 -6.46 7.22
CA ILE A 31 38.12 -7.76 6.54
C ILE A 31 38.31 -8.86 7.58
N ASN A 32 39.27 -8.70 8.50
CA ASN A 32 39.52 -9.66 9.57
C ASN A 32 38.30 -9.86 10.47
N PHE A 33 37.54 -8.79 10.75
CA PHE A 33 36.27 -8.90 11.48
C PHE A 33 35.27 -9.79 10.73
N CYS A 34 35.08 -9.56 9.42
CA CYS A 34 34.13 -10.32 8.60
C CYS A 34 34.52 -11.81 8.53
N GLU A 35 35.80 -12.12 8.36
CA GLU A 35 36.31 -13.49 8.28
C GLU A 35 36.17 -14.24 9.62
N LYS A 36 36.56 -13.59 10.72
CA LYS A 36 36.46 -14.17 12.08
C LYS A 36 35.01 -14.42 12.49
N ASN A 37 34.07 -13.64 11.97
CA ASN A 37 32.65 -13.71 12.27
C ASN A 37 31.83 -14.28 11.11
N SER A 38 32.40 -15.20 10.33
CA SER A 38 31.73 -15.86 9.18
C SER A 38 30.43 -16.60 9.52
N ASN A 39 30.17 -16.90 10.79
CA ASN A 39 28.91 -17.45 11.25
C ASN A 39 27.90 -16.33 11.57
N GLN A 40 26.67 -16.46 11.05
CA GLN A 40 25.55 -15.54 11.27
C GLN A 40 25.31 -15.12 12.73
N GLU A 41 25.29 -16.05 13.68
CA GLU A 41 25.03 -15.74 15.10
C GLU A 41 26.18 -14.94 15.70
N LYS A 42 27.42 -15.30 15.35
CA LYS A 42 28.63 -14.57 15.78
C LYS A 42 28.67 -13.17 15.18
N PHE A 43 28.37 -13.05 13.89
CA PHE A 43 28.28 -11.77 13.20
C PHE A 43 27.32 -10.81 13.90
N LEU A 44 26.09 -11.27 14.16
CA LEU A 44 25.07 -10.48 14.84
C LEU A 44 25.46 -10.09 16.26
N ALA A 45 26.04 -11.03 17.02
CA ALA A 45 26.43 -10.79 18.40
C ALA A 45 27.58 -9.75 18.52
N ASN A 46 28.50 -9.75 17.55
CA ASN A 46 29.75 -9.00 17.63
C ASN A 46 29.69 -7.67 16.87
N ILE A 47 28.94 -7.57 15.76
CA ILE A 47 28.86 -6.32 14.97
C ILE A 47 28.32 -5.15 15.79
N GLY A 48 27.33 -5.41 16.65
CA GLY A 48 26.77 -4.41 17.56
C GLY A 48 27.80 -3.85 18.54
N LYS A 49 28.67 -4.73 19.06
CA LYS A 49 29.64 -4.39 20.11
C LYS A 49 30.92 -3.78 19.54
N GLU A 50 31.44 -4.33 18.44
CA GLU A 50 32.77 -4.00 17.93
C GLU A 50 32.75 -2.88 16.88
N ILE A 51 31.65 -2.74 16.14
CA ILE A 51 31.52 -1.79 15.02
C ILE A 51 30.44 -0.75 15.32
N LEU A 52 29.19 -1.15 15.51
CA LEU A 52 28.05 -0.22 15.52
C LEU A 52 28.02 0.69 16.77
N SER A 53 28.68 0.29 17.86
CA SER A 53 28.81 1.05 19.10
C SER A 53 29.73 2.28 18.97
N ASN A 54 30.62 2.29 17.98
CA ASN A 54 31.57 3.38 17.73
C ASN A 54 31.21 4.10 16.42
N GLU A 55 31.02 5.43 16.49
CA GLU A 55 30.55 6.21 15.35
C GLU A 55 31.53 6.21 14.17
N GLN A 56 32.82 6.41 14.43
CA GLN A 56 33.82 6.43 13.38
C GLN A 56 33.89 5.07 12.69
N LYS A 57 33.95 3.97 13.46
CA LYS A 57 33.98 2.62 12.89
C LYS A 57 32.73 2.30 12.08
N ARG A 58 31.57 2.71 12.56
CA ARG A 58 30.29 2.54 11.87
C ARG A 58 30.28 3.24 10.51
N VAL A 59 30.77 4.48 10.43
CA VAL A 59 30.83 5.24 9.17
C VAL A 59 31.78 4.59 8.17
N GLU A 60 32.97 4.21 8.61
CA GLU A 60 33.96 3.53 7.77
C GLU A 60 33.44 2.17 7.26
N PHE A 61 32.82 1.39 8.14
CA PHE A 61 32.24 0.09 7.79
C PHE A 61 31.11 0.23 6.77
N ILE A 62 30.18 1.18 6.98
CA ILE A 62 29.08 1.47 6.06
C ILE A 62 29.61 1.90 4.69
N SER A 63 30.60 2.81 4.66
CA SER A 63 31.22 3.25 3.42
C SER A 63 31.93 2.10 2.69
N GLY A 64 32.58 1.19 3.42
CA GLY A 64 33.24 0.03 2.84
C GLY A 64 32.26 -1.00 2.29
N LEU A 65 31.17 -1.28 3.01
CA LEU A 65 30.07 -2.13 2.53
C LEU A 65 29.43 -1.58 1.25
N ALA A 66 29.12 -0.29 1.20
CA ALA A 66 28.53 0.35 0.02
C ALA A 66 29.46 0.28 -1.21
N LYS A 67 30.79 0.26 -0.99
CA LYS A 67 31.83 0.12 -2.03
C LYS A 67 32.24 -1.33 -2.27
N LYS A 68 31.54 -2.30 -1.67
CA LYS A 68 31.81 -3.74 -1.75
C LYS A 68 33.22 -4.16 -1.34
N LYS A 69 33.84 -3.44 -0.40
CA LYS A 69 35.21 -3.74 0.08
C LYS A 69 35.32 -5.01 0.95
N TYR A 70 34.20 -5.52 1.47
CA TYR A 70 34.18 -6.60 2.48
C TYR A 70 33.38 -7.82 1.98
N PRO A 71 33.92 -8.66 1.08
CA PRO A 71 33.18 -9.75 0.44
C PRO A 71 32.54 -10.74 1.42
N SER A 72 33.26 -11.17 2.47
CA SER A 72 32.74 -12.13 3.44
C SER A 72 31.54 -11.57 4.22
N CYS A 73 31.54 -10.28 4.56
CA CYS A 73 30.37 -9.65 5.17
C CYS A 73 29.17 -9.60 4.20
N ILE A 74 29.41 -9.34 2.91
CA ILE A 74 28.34 -9.34 1.89
C ILE A 74 27.75 -10.74 1.74
N GLU A 75 28.58 -11.77 1.77
CA GLU A 75 28.15 -13.17 1.71
C GLU A 75 27.25 -13.52 2.90
N ILE A 76 27.68 -13.24 4.13
CA ILE A 76 26.89 -13.47 5.36
C ILE A 76 25.54 -12.75 5.29
N LEU A 77 25.53 -11.48 4.89
CA LEU A 77 24.30 -10.69 4.75
C LEU A 77 23.38 -11.30 3.67
N THR A 78 23.95 -11.74 2.55
CA THR A 78 23.20 -12.36 1.45
C THR A 78 22.54 -13.66 1.89
N GLU A 79 23.31 -14.56 2.52
CA GLU A 79 22.80 -15.83 3.03
C GLU A 79 21.68 -15.64 4.05
N TYR A 80 21.84 -14.66 4.95
CA TYR A 80 20.83 -14.32 5.94
C TYR A 80 19.51 -13.91 5.29
N ILE A 81 19.55 -12.98 4.35
CA ILE A 81 18.35 -12.48 3.70
C ILE A 81 17.69 -13.58 2.86
N LYS A 82 18.47 -14.41 2.16
CA LYS A 82 17.95 -15.58 1.44
C LYS A 82 17.21 -16.55 2.35
N LYS A 83 17.78 -16.84 3.52
CA LYS A 83 17.17 -17.71 4.52
C LYS A 83 15.81 -17.16 4.94
N ILE A 84 15.71 -15.87 5.25
CA ILE A 84 14.45 -15.24 5.66
C ILE A 84 13.41 -15.29 4.54
N ILE A 85 13.79 -14.93 3.31
CA ILE A 85 12.86 -14.95 2.16
C ILE A 85 12.30 -16.36 1.94
N SER A 86 13.07 -17.40 2.25
CA SER A 86 12.64 -18.79 2.13
C SER A 86 11.68 -19.26 3.23
N GLU A 87 11.49 -18.48 4.31
CA GLU A 87 10.57 -18.83 5.39
C GLU A 87 9.10 -18.72 4.93
N LYS A 88 8.35 -19.83 5.02
CA LYS A 88 6.93 -19.88 4.62
C LYS A 88 6.05 -18.92 5.42
N GLU A 89 6.34 -18.75 6.71
CA GLU A 89 5.59 -17.89 7.64
C GLU A 89 6.48 -16.78 8.21
N TYR A 90 6.93 -15.88 7.34
CA TYR A 90 7.74 -14.75 7.76
C TYR A 90 7.01 -13.83 8.76
N LYS A 91 7.68 -13.53 9.88
CA LYS A 91 7.33 -12.50 10.86
C LYS A 91 8.60 -11.72 11.21
N PRO A 92 8.61 -10.39 11.06
CA PRO A 92 9.78 -9.58 11.44
C PRO A 92 10.20 -9.78 12.89
N LYS A 93 11.48 -10.09 13.10
CA LYS A 93 12.09 -10.22 14.44
C LYS A 93 12.96 -9.01 14.77
N ALA A 94 13.13 -8.76 16.07
CA ALA A 94 14.06 -7.74 16.54
C ALA A 94 15.49 -8.07 16.06
N GLY A 95 16.18 -7.09 15.48
CA GLY A 95 17.52 -7.24 14.91
C GLY A 95 17.56 -7.52 13.40
N GLU A 96 16.53 -8.16 12.82
CA GLU A 96 16.46 -8.41 11.36
C GLU A 96 16.46 -7.10 10.55
N GLN A 97 15.81 -6.06 11.07
CA GLN A 97 15.81 -4.73 10.46
C GLN A 97 17.21 -4.11 10.36
N SER A 98 18.11 -4.40 11.31
CA SER A 98 19.50 -3.93 11.25
C SER A 98 20.29 -4.65 10.16
N ILE A 99 20.05 -5.95 9.98
CA ILE A 99 20.65 -6.72 8.88
C ILE A 99 20.12 -6.21 7.54
N LEU A 100 18.81 -6.03 7.42
CA LEU A 100 18.20 -5.49 6.21
C LEU A 100 18.81 -4.12 5.87
N SER A 101 19.01 -3.26 6.87
CA SER A 101 19.68 -1.95 6.69
C SER A 101 21.08 -2.11 6.11
N LEU A 102 21.90 -3.00 6.67
CA LEU A 102 23.26 -3.25 6.19
C LEU A 102 23.26 -3.87 4.79
N ALA A 103 22.32 -4.77 4.50
CA ALA A 103 22.17 -5.40 3.20
C ALA A 103 21.72 -4.41 2.12
N LEU A 104 20.84 -3.47 2.45
CA LEU A 104 20.44 -2.37 1.57
C LEU A 104 21.60 -1.42 1.28
N VAL A 105 22.39 -1.05 2.30
CA VAL A 105 23.62 -0.25 2.12
C VAL A 105 24.60 -0.96 1.19
N ALA A 106 24.76 -2.28 1.35
CA ALA A 106 25.60 -3.11 0.49
C ALA A 106 25.02 -3.36 -0.91
N LYS A 107 23.80 -2.86 -1.20
CA LYS A 107 23.07 -3.06 -2.46
C LYS A 107 22.90 -4.53 -2.83
N ILE A 108 22.58 -5.37 -1.83
CA ILE A 108 22.30 -6.79 -2.02
C ILE A 108 20.89 -6.94 -2.64
N PRO A 109 20.73 -7.56 -3.82
CA PRO A 109 19.44 -7.66 -4.50
C PRO A 109 18.35 -8.35 -3.67
N GLU A 110 18.72 -9.32 -2.84
CA GLU A 110 17.80 -10.03 -1.97
C GLU A 110 17.19 -9.12 -0.90
N ALA A 111 17.89 -8.04 -0.49
CA ALA A 111 17.33 -7.07 0.46
C ALA A 111 16.10 -6.34 -0.12
N THR A 112 16.11 -6.05 -1.42
CA THR A 112 14.96 -5.45 -2.13
C THR A 112 13.76 -6.41 -2.12
N LYS A 113 13.99 -7.69 -2.44
CA LYS A 113 12.96 -8.74 -2.38
C LYS A 113 12.37 -8.93 -0.99
N MET A 114 13.16 -8.66 0.04
CA MET A 114 12.67 -8.71 1.42
C MET A 114 11.65 -7.61 1.70
N ILE A 115 11.87 -6.39 1.20
CA ILE A 115 10.91 -5.29 1.33
C ILE A 115 9.63 -5.60 0.55
N GLU A 116 9.75 -6.16 -0.66
CA GLU A 116 8.62 -6.65 -1.46
C GLU A 116 7.77 -7.64 -0.65
N LEU A 117 8.42 -8.65 -0.05
CA LEU A 117 7.77 -9.65 0.79
C LEU A 117 7.09 -9.03 2.02
N GLU A 118 7.72 -8.06 2.69
CA GLU A 118 7.11 -7.36 3.83
C GLU A 118 5.80 -6.66 3.43
N ILE A 119 5.80 -5.92 2.32
CA ILE A 119 4.62 -5.23 1.80
C ILE A 119 3.53 -6.23 1.42
N ASP A 120 3.88 -7.28 0.67
CA ASP A 120 2.97 -8.36 0.28
C ASP A 120 2.32 -9.03 1.50
N LYS A 121 3.09 -9.13 2.59
CA LYS A 121 2.61 -9.72 3.85
C LYS A 121 1.78 -8.77 4.69
N GLY A 122 1.66 -7.50 4.31
CA GLY A 122 0.94 -6.46 5.04
C GLY A 122 1.73 -5.87 6.20
N TYR A 123 3.06 -6.09 6.24
CA TYR A 123 3.93 -5.43 7.20
C TYR A 123 4.32 -4.04 6.70
N LEU A 124 4.37 -3.09 7.63
CA LEU A 124 4.87 -1.76 7.32
C LEU A 124 6.39 -1.76 7.39
N SER A 125 7.04 -1.80 6.22
CA SER A 125 8.48 -1.63 6.12
C SER A 125 8.86 -0.15 6.18
N SER A 126 9.81 0.21 7.07
CA SER A 126 10.42 1.54 7.07
C SER A 126 11.20 1.85 5.79
N TRP A 127 11.52 0.81 5.00
CA TRP A 127 12.33 0.89 3.78
C TRP A 127 11.47 0.89 2.51
N ILE A 128 10.15 1.00 2.64
CA ILE A 128 9.22 1.00 1.52
C ILE A 128 9.57 2.02 0.43
N ASP A 129 10.05 3.20 0.83
CA ASP A 129 10.44 4.27 -0.11
C ASP A 129 11.75 3.93 -0.84
N VAL A 130 12.68 3.21 -0.21
CA VAL A 130 13.90 2.70 -0.86
C VAL A 130 13.53 1.69 -1.96
N LEU A 131 12.56 0.81 -1.70
CA LEU A 131 12.08 -0.13 -2.72
C LEU A 131 11.53 0.63 -3.94
N LYS A 132 10.74 1.68 -3.74
CA LYS A 132 10.24 2.52 -4.84
C LYS A 132 11.36 3.11 -5.69
N GLU A 133 12.42 3.63 -5.05
CA GLU A 133 13.56 4.25 -5.74
C GLU A 133 14.44 3.23 -6.49
N THR A 134 14.58 2.02 -5.95
CA THR A 134 15.54 1.01 -6.43
C THR A 134 14.91 -0.06 -7.33
N ASN A 135 13.63 -0.37 -7.13
CA ASN A 135 12.84 -1.32 -7.92
C ASN A 135 11.37 -0.90 -7.97
N GLU A 136 11.07 0.11 -8.78
CA GLU A 136 9.71 0.65 -8.95
C GLU A 136 8.70 -0.41 -9.39
N GLN A 137 9.09 -1.33 -10.27
CA GLN A 137 8.20 -2.41 -10.73
C GLN A 137 7.84 -3.36 -9.59
N GLY A 138 8.85 -3.80 -8.82
CA GLY A 138 8.63 -4.62 -7.62
C GLY A 138 7.75 -3.91 -6.60
N TYR A 139 7.99 -2.62 -6.36
CA TYR A 139 7.16 -1.79 -5.49
C TYR A 139 5.67 -1.81 -5.86
N ILE A 140 5.35 -1.55 -7.13
CA ILE A 140 3.95 -1.52 -7.60
C ILE A 140 3.33 -2.91 -7.59
N LEU A 141 4.07 -3.94 -8.02
CA LEU A 141 3.60 -5.32 -7.96
C LEU A 141 3.29 -5.73 -6.52
N SER A 142 4.11 -5.32 -5.56
CA SER A 142 3.87 -5.64 -4.16
C SER A 142 2.64 -4.94 -3.59
N LEU A 143 2.43 -3.66 -3.91
CA LEU A 143 1.21 -2.97 -3.50
C LEU A 143 -0.05 -3.60 -4.11
N LYS A 144 0.01 -4.05 -5.38
CA LYS A 144 -1.10 -4.76 -6.05
C LYS A 144 -1.32 -6.18 -5.47
N SER A 145 -0.26 -6.89 -5.10
CA SER A 145 -0.36 -8.17 -4.41
C SER A 145 -0.98 -8.02 -3.02
N TRP A 146 -0.57 -6.97 -2.30
CA TRP A 146 -1.12 -6.63 -0.99
C TRP A 146 -2.63 -6.32 -1.06
N ILE A 147 -3.08 -5.43 -1.96
CA ILE A 147 -4.51 -5.08 -2.06
C ILE A 147 -5.37 -6.32 -2.37
N LYS A 148 -4.92 -7.17 -3.29
CA LYS A 148 -5.58 -8.42 -3.64
C LYS A 148 -5.71 -9.35 -2.44
N ARG A 149 -4.65 -9.47 -1.65
CA ARG A 149 -4.65 -10.32 -0.46
C ARG A 149 -5.60 -9.80 0.62
N VAL A 150 -5.59 -8.49 0.88
CA VAL A 150 -6.53 -7.86 1.83
C VAL A 150 -7.97 -8.08 1.37
N GLY A 151 -8.28 -7.81 0.10
CA GLY A 151 -9.62 -8.02 -0.46
C GLY A 151 -10.08 -9.47 -0.29
N LYS A 152 -9.21 -10.43 -0.62
CA LYS A 152 -9.47 -11.86 -0.40
C LYS A 152 -9.72 -12.20 1.08
N GLU A 153 -8.86 -11.76 2.00
CA GLU A 153 -9.02 -12.07 3.43
C GLU A 153 -10.31 -11.48 4.01
N ILE A 154 -10.72 -10.27 3.60
CA ILE A 154 -12.01 -9.69 3.98
C ILE A 154 -13.15 -10.57 3.46
N ARG A 155 -13.11 -10.94 2.17
CA ARG A 155 -14.16 -11.78 1.58
C ARG A 155 -14.33 -13.12 2.28
N GLU A 156 -13.21 -13.78 2.60
CA GLU A 156 -13.19 -15.06 3.33
C GLU A 156 -13.73 -14.92 4.76
N LYS A 157 -13.30 -13.90 5.51
CA LYS A 157 -13.74 -13.69 6.90
C LYS A 157 -15.21 -13.30 7.00
N ASP A 158 -15.67 -12.49 6.06
CA ASP A 158 -17.04 -11.99 6.06
C ASP A 158 -18.00 -12.91 5.30
N ASN A 159 -17.50 -14.02 4.73
CA ASN A 159 -18.26 -14.97 3.93
C ASN A 159 -19.11 -14.27 2.86
N THR A 160 -18.47 -13.33 2.17
CA THR A 160 -19.00 -12.55 1.04
C THR A 160 -18.30 -12.97 -0.25
N LYS A 161 -18.99 -12.87 -1.36
CA LYS A 161 -18.52 -13.36 -2.67
C LYS A 161 -18.99 -12.44 -3.78
N LEU A 162 -18.24 -12.44 -4.88
CA LEU A 162 -18.68 -11.77 -6.10
C LEU A 162 -19.89 -12.51 -6.67
N LEU A 163 -20.91 -11.74 -7.03
CA LEU A 163 -22.14 -12.21 -7.62
C LEU A 163 -22.00 -12.35 -9.13
N ASN A 164 -22.83 -13.20 -9.71
CA ASN A 164 -22.95 -13.24 -11.16
C ASN A 164 -23.70 -11.99 -11.65
N VAL A 165 -23.38 -11.53 -12.86
CA VAL A 165 -24.07 -10.39 -13.48
C VAL A 165 -25.58 -10.60 -13.58
N SER A 166 -26.05 -11.85 -13.69
CA SER A 166 -27.47 -12.21 -13.69
C SER A 166 -28.17 -12.04 -12.34
N GLU A 167 -27.41 -11.85 -11.27
CA GLU A 167 -27.88 -11.63 -9.90
C GLU A 167 -27.91 -10.14 -9.53
N TYR A 168 -27.32 -9.27 -10.37
CA TYR A 168 -27.29 -7.84 -10.15
C TYR A 168 -28.69 -7.26 -9.95
N GLY A 169 -28.84 -6.44 -8.91
CA GLY A 169 -30.10 -5.80 -8.55
C GLY A 169 -31.10 -6.67 -7.80
N LYS A 170 -30.80 -7.95 -7.53
CA LYS A 170 -31.68 -8.81 -6.73
C LYS A 170 -31.47 -8.58 -5.24
N ALA A 171 -32.56 -8.60 -4.47
CA ALA A 171 -32.47 -8.48 -3.01
C ALA A 171 -31.78 -9.72 -2.43
N GLN A 172 -30.88 -9.52 -1.47
CA GLN A 172 -30.25 -10.59 -0.71
C GLN A 172 -30.59 -10.46 0.78
N LEU A 173 -30.79 -11.61 1.45
CA LEU A 173 -31.04 -11.63 2.88
C LEU A 173 -29.85 -11.04 3.64
N GLY A 174 -30.14 -10.05 4.47
CA GLY A 174 -29.17 -9.15 5.09
C GLY A 174 -28.12 -9.87 5.92
N LYS A 175 -26.92 -9.97 5.36
CA LYS A 175 -25.70 -10.07 6.14
C LYS A 175 -25.14 -8.67 6.32
N GLU A 176 -25.35 -8.09 7.49
CA GLU A 176 -24.48 -7.00 7.95
C GLU A 176 -23.24 -7.65 8.56
N ILE A 177 -22.08 -7.46 7.94
CA ILE A 177 -20.80 -7.99 8.47
C ILE A 177 -19.71 -6.89 8.50
N LYS A 178 -18.66 -7.17 9.27
CA LYS A 178 -17.96 -6.37 10.27
C LYS A 178 -16.62 -5.78 9.80
N TYR A 179 -16.25 -4.77 10.57
CA TYR A 179 -14.95 -4.12 10.77
C TYR A 179 -13.70 -4.84 10.21
N PRO A 180 -13.02 -4.28 9.19
CA PRO A 180 -11.77 -4.80 8.64
C PRO A 180 -10.58 -4.56 9.58
N ASP A 181 -10.78 -3.88 10.71
CA ASP A 181 -9.79 -3.83 11.79
C ASP A 181 -9.44 -5.25 12.30
N MET A 182 -10.27 -6.26 12.01
CA MET A 182 -9.99 -7.67 12.28
C MET A 182 -9.02 -8.33 11.28
N VAL A 183 -8.70 -7.68 10.16
CA VAL A 183 -7.79 -8.20 9.14
C VAL A 183 -6.38 -7.70 9.46
N ARG A 184 -5.56 -8.59 10.05
CA ARG A 184 -4.21 -8.26 10.53
C ARG A 184 -3.30 -7.65 9.45
N ILE A 185 -3.52 -8.00 8.17
CA ILE A 185 -2.73 -7.50 7.04
C ILE A 185 -3.20 -6.15 6.49
N TRP A 186 -4.35 -5.67 6.94
CA TRP A 186 -4.86 -4.38 6.52
C TRP A 186 -4.15 -3.27 7.29
N THR A 187 -3.57 -2.33 6.54
CA THR A 187 -2.92 -1.15 7.12
C THR A 187 -3.37 0.10 6.35
N PRO A 188 -3.87 1.15 7.05
CA PRO A 188 -4.25 2.40 6.40
C PRO A 188 -3.08 3.08 5.67
N ILE A 189 -1.85 2.86 6.15
CA ILE A 189 -0.64 3.42 5.52
C ILE A 189 -0.39 2.76 4.15
N LEU A 190 -0.43 1.43 4.04
CA LEU A 190 -0.29 0.76 2.75
C LEU A 190 -1.45 1.10 1.81
N MET A 191 -2.67 1.28 2.34
CA MET A 191 -3.82 1.76 1.57
C MET A 191 -3.54 3.14 0.97
N GLY A 192 -3.07 4.08 1.79
CA GLY A 192 -2.72 5.43 1.33
C GLY A 192 -1.61 5.42 0.29
N ARG A 193 -0.58 4.56 0.45
CA ARG A 193 0.49 4.38 -0.55
C ARG A 193 -0.06 3.81 -1.86
N TYR A 194 -0.85 2.74 -1.80
CA TYR A 194 -1.51 2.16 -2.98
C TYR A 194 -2.34 3.20 -3.75
N LEU A 195 -3.25 3.89 -3.06
CA LEU A 195 -4.12 4.89 -3.68
C LEU A 195 -3.32 6.05 -4.29
N THR A 196 -2.31 6.56 -3.58
CA THR A 196 -1.43 7.63 -4.08
C THR A 196 -0.73 7.22 -5.37
N GLU A 197 -0.18 6.00 -5.42
CA GLU A 197 0.49 5.50 -6.62
C GLU A 197 -0.49 5.35 -7.80
N MET A 198 -1.66 4.74 -7.58
CA MET A 198 -2.66 4.57 -8.65
C MET A 198 -3.15 5.90 -9.20
N ILE A 199 -3.33 6.92 -8.34
CA ILE A 199 -3.70 8.28 -8.75
C ILE A 199 -2.58 8.94 -9.54
N SER A 200 -1.35 8.93 -9.02
CA SER A 200 -0.21 9.62 -9.63
C SER A 200 0.09 9.11 -11.04
N ARG A 201 -0.10 7.80 -11.25
CA ARG A 201 0.11 7.13 -12.54
C ARG A 201 -1.09 7.23 -13.48
N LYS A 202 -2.23 7.75 -12.99
CA LYS A 202 -3.53 7.70 -13.68
C LYS A 202 -3.85 6.28 -14.14
N GLU A 203 -3.58 5.31 -13.26
CA GLU A 203 -3.72 3.89 -13.56
C GLU A 203 -5.18 3.57 -13.91
N LYS A 204 -5.37 2.79 -14.97
CA LYS A 204 -6.67 2.22 -15.31
C LYS A 204 -6.78 0.84 -14.70
N LEU A 205 -7.36 0.78 -13.50
CA LEU A 205 -7.57 -0.49 -12.82
C LEU A 205 -8.47 -1.42 -13.65
N THR A 206 -8.15 -2.70 -13.57
CA THR A 206 -8.95 -3.82 -14.06
C THR A 206 -10.17 -4.07 -13.17
N GLU A 207 -11.12 -4.86 -13.65
CA GLU A 207 -12.31 -5.22 -12.86
C GLU A 207 -11.93 -5.95 -11.56
N SER A 208 -10.95 -6.86 -11.62
CA SER A 208 -10.46 -7.56 -10.42
C SER A 208 -9.84 -6.61 -9.41
N GLU A 209 -9.02 -5.66 -9.85
CA GLU A 209 -8.41 -4.67 -8.95
C GLU A 209 -9.47 -3.77 -8.31
N PHE A 210 -10.51 -3.40 -9.07
CA PHE A 210 -11.64 -2.69 -8.49
C PHE A 210 -12.47 -3.56 -7.54
N ASN A 211 -12.68 -4.85 -7.81
CA ASN A 211 -13.37 -5.76 -6.88
C ASN A 211 -12.62 -5.85 -5.54
N ASP A 212 -11.29 -5.88 -5.55
CA ASP A 212 -10.48 -5.88 -4.34
C ASP A 212 -10.58 -4.53 -3.60
N LEU A 213 -10.46 -3.42 -4.32
CA LEU A 213 -10.59 -2.07 -3.74
C LEU A 213 -11.99 -1.81 -3.16
N ASN A 214 -13.03 -2.25 -3.85
CA ASN A 214 -14.43 -2.07 -3.50
C ASN A 214 -14.74 -2.71 -2.15
N ILE A 215 -14.39 -3.99 -1.96
CA ILE A 215 -14.67 -4.68 -0.70
C ILE A 215 -13.87 -4.10 0.47
N ILE A 216 -12.62 -3.68 0.24
CA ILE A 216 -11.79 -3.03 1.27
C ILE A 216 -12.43 -1.71 1.72
N PHE A 217 -12.85 -0.88 0.77
CA PHE A 217 -13.51 0.39 1.08
C PHE A 217 -14.85 0.17 1.78
N ALA A 218 -15.67 -0.75 1.28
CA ALA A 218 -16.98 -1.04 1.86
C ALA A 218 -16.88 -1.54 3.29
N ALA A 219 -15.93 -2.45 3.57
CA ALA A 219 -15.69 -2.97 4.90
C ALA A 219 -15.16 -1.89 5.85
N SER A 220 -14.32 -0.95 5.38
CA SER A 220 -13.60 0.02 6.22
C SER A 220 -14.46 0.81 7.21
N THR A 221 -13.86 1.31 8.30
CA THR A 221 -14.61 2.15 9.25
C THR A 221 -15.09 3.43 8.58
N THR A 222 -16.06 4.13 9.19
CA THR A 222 -16.56 5.39 8.63
C THR A 222 -15.44 6.42 8.48
N SER A 223 -14.54 6.53 9.46
CA SER A 223 -13.38 7.43 9.40
C SER A 223 -12.47 7.13 8.20
N TYR A 224 -12.19 5.85 7.92
CA TYR A 224 -11.37 5.50 6.75
C TYR A 224 -12.11 5.72 5.43
N ARG A 225 -13.42 5.46 5.37
CA ARG A 225 -14.21 5.81 4.18
C ARG A 225 -14.13 7.31 3.90
N GLU A 226 -14.31 8.15 4.91
CA GLU A 226 -14.18 9.61 4.77
C GLU A 226 -12.78 10.02 4.32
N THR A 227 -11.73 9.38 4.86
CA THR A 227 -10.34 9.68 4.52
C THR A 227 -9.98 9.30 3.08
N PHE A 228 -10.45 8.15 2.59
CA PHE A 228 -10.03 7.60 1.30
C PHE A 228 -11.03 7.85 0.15
N LEU A 229 -12.25 8.32 0.44
CA LEU A 229 -13.30 8.52 -0.56
C LEU A 229 -12.82 9.34 -1.75
N ASP A 230 -12.25 10.52 -1.50
CA ASP A 230 -11.81 11.43 -2.57
C ASP A 230 -10.68 10.84 -3.42
N GLN A 231 -9.83 10.01 -2.82
CA GLN A 231 -8.76 9.32 -3.54
C GLN A 231 -9.33 8.24 -4.46
N ILE A 232 -10.26 7.44 -3.96
CA ILE A 232 -10.92 6.39 -4.76
C ILE A 232 -11.74 7.01 -5.89
N ILE A 233 -12.44 8.14 -5.65
CA ILE A 233 -13.15 8.89 -6.69
C ILE A 233 -12.22 9.22 -7.85
N LYS A 234 -11.02 9.76 -7.58
CA LYS A 234 -10.02 10.09 -8.62
C LYS A 234 -9.58 8.86 -9.43
N ILE A 235 -9.47 7.69 -8.79
CA ILE A 235 -9.15 6.44 -9.48
C ILE A 235 -10.30 6.02 -10.38
N VAL A 236 -11.55 6.08 -9.88
CA VAL A 236 -12.75 5.73 -10.65
C VAL A 236 -12.93 6.65 -11.87
N GLU A 237 -12.60 7.94 -11.75
CA GLU A 237 -12.62 8.90 -12.88
C GLU A 237 -11.75 8.45 -14.07
N ASN A 238 -10.68 7.68 -13.83
CA ASN A 238 -9.82 7.16 -14.91
C ASN A 238 -10.48 6.04 -15.72
N ASN A 239 -11.40 5.27 -15.10
CA ASN A 239 -12.02 4.11 -15.73
C ASN A 239 -13.44 3.78 -15.18
N PRO A 240 -14.42 4.70 -15.33
CA PRO A 240 -15.72 4.58 -14.67
C PRO A 240 -16.53 3.38 -15.15
N LYS A 241 -16.37 2.97 -16.42
CA LYS A 241 -17.06 1.80 -16.98
C LYS A 241 -16.68 0.50 -16.29
N VAL A 242 -15.38 0.28 -16.11
CA VAL A 242 -14.86 -0.95 -15.49
C VAL A 242 -15.21 -0.98 -14.01
N TRP A 243 -15.19 0.18 -13.35
CA TRP A 243 -15.67 0.27 -11.98
C TRP A 243 -17.17 -0.01 -11.84
N ILE A 244 -18.01 0.40 -12.80
CA ILE A 244 -19.43 0.00 -12.81
C ILE A 244 -19.57 -1.52 -12.99
N SER A 245 -18.78 -2.14 -13.87
CA SER A 245 -18.78 -3.60 -14.01
C SER A 245 -18.43 -4.29 -12.69
N SER A 246 -17.39 -3.82 -12.00
CA SER A 246 -16.99 -4.38 -10.70
C SER A 246 -18.07 -4.15 -9.63
N PHE A 247 -18.68 -2.97 -9.59
CA PHE A 247 -19.78 -2.63 -8.68
C PHE A 247 -20.96 -3.60 -8.82
N ARG A 248 -21.37 -3.94 -10.05
CA ARG A 248 -22.51 -4.83 -10.32
C ARG A 248 -22.30 -6.27 -9.85
N CYS A 249 -21.05 -6.64 -9.60
CA CYS A 249 -20.68 -7.95 -9.10
C CYS A 249 -20.63 -8.00 -7.56
N GLU A 250 -20.93 -6.90 -6.87
CA GLU A 250 -20.88 -6.84 -5.41
C GLU A 250 -22.23 -7.17 -4.76
N GLU A 251 -22.20 -7.60 -3.50
CA GLU A 251 -23.41 -7.79 -2.72
C GLU A 251 -24.10 -6.44 -2.39
N PRO A 252 -25.43 -6.40 -2.23
CA PRO A 252 -26.17 -5.14 -2.02
C PRO A 252 -25.66 -4.25 -0.88
N TRP A 253 -25.11 -4.84 0.18
CA TRP A 253 -24.54 -4.06 1.30
C TRP A 253 -23.22 -3.36 0.92
N VAL A 254 -22.40 -3.98 0.07
CA VAL A 254 -21.16 -3.41 -0.46
C VAL A 254 -21.53 -2.27 -1.41
N GLU A 255 -22.45 -2.53 -2.34
CA GLU A 255 -23.00 -1.54 -3.26
C GLU A 255 -23.51 -0.30 -2.50
N PHE A 256 -24.25 -0.50 -1.40
CA PHE A 256 -24.73 0.58 -0.54
C PHE A 256 -23.58 1.43 0.01
N ARG A 257 -22.49 0.79 0.46
CA ARG A 257 -21.30 1.49 1.00
C ARG A 257 -20.48 2.18 -0.09
N LEU A 258 -20.52 1.69 -1.34
CA LEU A 258 -19.86 2.29 -2.50
C LEU A 258 -20.67 3.44 -3.11
N PHE A 259 -21.98 3.49 -2.85
CA PHE A 259 -22.88 4.49 -3.42
C PHE A 259 -22.43 5.97 -3.26
N PRO A 260 -21.76 6.41 -2.16
CA PRO A 260 -21.18 7.76 -2.09
C PRO A 260 -20.24 8.12 -3.25
N ILE A 261 -19.46 7.14 -3.76
CA ILE A 261 -18.60 7.31 -4.94
C ILE A 261 -19.47 7.57 -6.18
N MET A 262 -20.52 6.77 -6.38
CA MET A 262 -21.49 7.00 -7.47
C MET A 262 -22.12 8.37 -7.38
N LYS A 263 -22.58 8.77 -6.20
CA LYS A 263 -23.23 10.06 -5.98
C LYS A 263 -22.32 11.23 -6.36
N ALA A 264 -21.04 11.17 -5.99
CA ALA A 264 -20.07 12.20 -6.34
C ALA A 264 -19.85 12.29 -7.86
N LEU A 265 -19.78 11.14 -8.54
CA LEU A 265 -19.44 11.06 -9.95
C LEU A 265 -20.64 11.19 -10.89
N GLY A 266 -21.86 10.83 -10.46
CA GLY A 266 -23.06 10.83 -11.28
C GLY A 266 -23.50 12.22 -11.78
N LYS A 267 -22.93 13.29 -11.21
CA LYS A 267 -23.09 14.66 -11.73
C LYS A 267 -22.21 14.94 -12.96
N LYS A 268 -21.07 14.24 -13.09
CA LYS A 268 -20.03 14.51 -14.09
C LYS A 268 -19.95 13.42 -15.16
N ASP A 269 -20.12 12.15 -14.78
CA ASP A 269 -19.97 11.00 -15.67
C ASP A 269 -21.31 10.41 -16.10
N GLY A 270 -21.50 10.29 -17.42
CA GLY A 270 -22.74 9.80 -18.02
C GLY A 270 -22.99 8.30 -17.82
N TYR A 271 -21.95 7.47 -17.62
CA TYR A 271 -22.11 6.06 -17.31
C TYR A 271 -22.60 5.87 -15.88
N ILE A 272 -21.96 6.53 -14.92
CA ILE A 272 -22.36 6.51 -13.50
C ILE A 272 -23.78 7.05 -13.36
N LYS A 273 -24.11 8.15 -14.05
CA LYS A 273 -25.46 8.71 -14.03
C LYS A 273 -26.53 7.71 -14.53
N ARG A 274 -26.24 6.99 -15.61
CA ARG A 274 -27.14 5.93 -16.12
C ARG A 274 -27.31 4.81 -15.12
N GLU A 275 -26.24 4.45 -14.41
CA GLU A 275 -26.30 3.44 -13.36
C GLU A 275 -27.20 3.86 -12.20
N ILE A 276 -27.11 5.11 -11.74
CA ILE A 276 -27.99 5.64 -10.70
C ILE A 276 -29.47 5.60 -11.15
N ILE A 277 -29.76 5.92 -12.41
CA ILE A 277 -31.11 5.82 -12.97
C ILE A 277 -31.60 4.38 -12.98
N TRP A 278 -30.73 3.43 -13.34
CA TRP A 278 -31.06 2.01 -13.32
C TRP A 278 -31.37 1.54 -11.89
N LEU A 279 -30.50 1.88 -10.93
CA LEU A 279 -30.67 1.54 -9.52
C LEU A 279 -32.00 2.06 -8.95
N ALA A 280 -32.34 3.33 -9.24
CA ALA A 280 -33.57 3.95 -8.77
C ALA A 280 -34.86 3.26 -9.29
N LYS A 281 -34.79 2.60 -10.45
CA LYS A 281 -35.94 1.97 -11.11
C LYS A 281 -36.05 0.47 -10.86
N TYR A 282 -34.92 -0.24 -10.86
CA TYR A 282 -34.91 -1.69 -11.01
C TYR A 282 -34.26 -2.45 -9.85
N HIS A 283 -33.48 -1.77 -9.01
CA HIS A 283 -32.83 -2.44 -7.87
C HIS A 283 -33.87 -2.87 -6.84
N GLN A 284 -33.82 -4.14 -6.40
CA GLN A 284 -34.79 -4.71 -5.48
C GLN A 284 -34.51 -4.37 -4.01
N ASP A 285 -33.26 -4.05 -3.64
CA ASP A 285 -32.94 -3.54 -2.30
C ASP A 285 -33.55 -2.12 -2.10
N PRO A 286 -34.46 -1.95 -1.13
CA PRO A 286 -35.15 -0.66 -0.93
C PRO A 286 -34.22 0.47 -0.48
N LYS A 287 -33.14 0.19 0.27
CA LYS A 287 -32.21 1.21 0.77
C LYS A 287 -31.42 1.80 -0.41
N LEU A 288 -30.88 0.95 -1.27
CA LEU A 288 -30.17 1.37 -2.49
C LEU A 288 -31.09 2.14 -3.44
N ARG A 289 -32.29 1.62 -3.69
CA ARG A 289 -33.26 2.28 -4.57
C ARG A 289 -33.63 3.67 -4.06
N SER A 290 -33.85 3.81 -2.75
CA SER A 290 -34.16 5.10 -2.10
C SER A 290 -32.99 6.09 -2.23
N LEU A 291 -31.75 5.65 -1.96
CA LEU A 291 -30.55 6.48 -2.13
C LEU A 291 -30.37 6.97 -3.57
N ALA A 292 -30.62 6.08 -4.54
CA ALA A 292 -30.56 6.40 -5.95
C ALA A 292 -31.60 7.45 -6.36
N SER A 293 -32.86 7.27 -5.95
CA SER A 293 -33.93 8.25 -6.20
C SER A 293 -33.62 9.62 -5.58
N ALA A 294 -33.25 9.66 -4.30
CA ALA A 294 -32.91 10.90 -3.61
C ALA A 294 -31.73 11.62 -4.27
N THR A 295 -30.77 10.88 -4.81
CA THR A 295 -29.65 11.44 -5.56
C THR A 295 -30.11 12.09 -6.85
N LEU A 296 -31.02 11.47 -7.60
CA LEU A 296 -31.59 12.06 -8.81
C LEU A 296 -32.40 13.34 -8.51
N ASP A 297 -33.21 13.33 -7.46
CA ASP A 297 -34.02 14.48 -7.04
C ASP A 297 -33.16 15.69 -6.66
N SER A 298 -32.04 15.47 -5.97
CA SER A 298 -31.08 16.52 -5.62
C SER A 298 -30.45 17.18 -6.86
N VAL A 299 -30.16 16.39 -7.90
CA VAL A 299 -29.57 16.89 -9.15
C VAL A 299 -30.59 17.71 -9.95
N VAL A 300 -31.87 17.36 -9.90
CA VAL A 300 -32.95 18.12 -10.55
C VAL A 300 -33.18 19.45 -9.81
N SER A 301 -33.24 19.43 -8.49
CA SER A 301 -33.48 20.61 -7.66
C SER A 301 -32.38 21.67 -7.81
N GLU A 302 -31.10 21.27 -7.81
CA GLU A 302 -29.96 22.18 -8.04
C GLU A 302 -29.99 22.86 -9.43
N LYS A 303 -30.51 22.17 -10.46
CA LYS A 303 -30.66 22.76 -11.80
C LYS A 303 -31.75 23.82 -11.84
N LEU A 304 -32.84 23.62 -11.12
CA LEU A 304 -33.94 24.59 -11.05
C LEU A 304 -33.47 25.88 -10.36
N GLU A 305 -32.79 25.77 -9.21
CA GLU A 305 -32.25 26.93 -8.50
C GLU A 305 -31.22 27.73 -9.32
N LYS A 306 -30.34 27.05 -10.07
CA LYS A 306 -29.39 27.72 -10.97
C LYS A 306 -30.12 28.44 -12.10
N THR A 307 -31.17 27.85 -12.65
CA THR A 307 -31.93 28.45 -13.75
C THR A 307 -32.69 29.70 -13.27
N GLU A 308 -33.25 29.67 -12.06
CA GLU A 308 -33.92 30.82 -11.46
C GLU A 308 -32.94 31.96 -11.11
N LYS A 309 -31.76 31.64 -10.58
CA LYS A 309 -30.71 32.66 -10.32
C LYS A 309 -30.24 33.33 -11.61
N THR A 310 -30.02 32.58 -12.70
CA THR A 310 -29.62 33.17 -13.99
C THR A 310 -30.71 34.05 -14.59
N LYS A 311 -31.99 33.65 -14.48
CA LYS A 311 -33.13 34.46 -14.93
C LYS A 311 -33.29 35.77 -14.14
N ASN A 312 -32.95 35.78 -12.85
CA ASN A 312 -33.01 36.99 -12.02
C ASN A 312 -31.82 37.94 -12.26
N ILE A 313 -30.66 37.43 -12.70
CA ILE A 313 -29.51 38.26 -13.07
C ILE A 313 -29.74 38.94 -14.44
N GLN A 314 -30.39 38.28 -15.40
CA GLN A 314 -30.73 38.87 -16.71
C GLN A 314 -31.91 39.86 -16.68
N LYS A 315 -32.56 40.04 -15.52
CA LYS A 315 -33.68 40.98 -15.31
C LYS A 315 -33.27 42.24 -14.53
N LYS A 316 -31.98 42.42 -14.25
CA LYS A 316 -31.39 43.66 -13.71
C LYS A 316 -30.50 44.29 -14.76
#